data_AF-A0A6J6MCU5-F1
#
_entry.id   AF-A0A6J6MCU5-F1
#
_cell.length_a   1.000
_cell.length_b   1.000
_cell.length_c   1.000
_cell.angle_alpha   90.00
_cell.angle_beta   90.00
_cell.angle_gamma   90.00
#
_symmetry.space_group_name_H-M   'P 1'
#
loop_
_entity.id
_entity.type
_entity.pdbx_description
1 polymer ?
#
loop_
_entity_poly.entity_id
_entity_poly.type
_entity_poly.pdbx_seq_one_letter_code
_entity_poly.pdbx_strand_id
1 'polypeptide(L)'
;MAPILKVTGLKRILSAQITIDESTAVSTLQENDVDRKRGFYLTGIGVYIFWNLFTYLGALGASAIGDPAVWGLDAAVPAAFCGLVWPRLKDKKQFLISALAIVLALSLTPITAAGIPIITTVLLAIIFGWKK
;
A
#
# COMPACT_ATOMS: atom_id res chain seq x y z
N MET A 1 -14.91 9.65 4.07
CA MET A 1 -14.46 11.07 3.99
C MET A 1 -15.55 12.08 3.64
N ALA A 2 -16.50 11.81 2.73
CA ALA A 2 -17.53 12.79 2.34
C ALA A 2 -18.33 13.46 3.51
N PRO A 3 -18.81 12.74 4.54
CA PRO A 3 -19.51 13.38 5.67
C PRO A 3 -18.57 14.22 6.56
N ILE A 4 -17.33 13.76 6.76
CA ILE A 4 -16.29 14.48 7.52
C ILE A 4 -15.90 15.78 6.82
N LEU A 5 -15.78 15.75 5.49
CA LEU A 5 -15.44 16.92 4.67
C LEU A 5 -16.66 17.80 4.32
N LYS A 6 -17.88 17.34 4.64
CA LYS A 6 -19.14 18.02 4.32
C LYS A 6 -19.21 18.43 2.83
N VAL A 7 -18.86 17.51 1.92
CA VAL A 7 -18.83 17.76 0.46
C VAL A 7 -19.95 17.03 -0.26
N THR A 8 -20.56 17.71 -1.25
CA THR A 8 -21.67 17.19 -2.07
C THR A 8 -21.41 17.46 -3.56
N GLY A 9 -22.15 16.76 -4.44
CA GLY A 9 -22.07 16.96 -5.89
C GLY A 9 -20.69 16.67 -6.49
N LEU A 10 -20.24 17.50 -7.44
CA LEU A 10 -18.96 17.33 -8.14
C LEU A 10 -17.75 17.40 -7.19
N LYS A 11 -17.84 18.19 -6.11
CA LYS A 11 -16.78 18.26 -5.09
C LYS A 11 -16.58 16.91 -4.39
N ARG A 12 -17.64 16.11 -4.24
CA ARG A 12 -17.53 14.75 -3.68
C ARG A 12 -16.74 13.81 -4.60
N ILE A 13 -16.92 13.92 -5.91
CA ILE A 13 -16.19 13.12 -6.90
C ILE A 13 -14.70 13.51 -6.88
N LEU A 14 -14.41 14.81 -6.91
CA LEU A 14 -13.02 15.29 -6.86
C LEU A 14 -12.33 14.90 -5.54
N SER A 15 -13.03 15.03 -4.41
CA SER A 15 -12.49 14.57 -3.12
C SER A 15 -12.27 13.07 -3.07
N ALA A 16 -13.12 12.27 -3.72
CA ALA A 16 -12.92 10.82 -3.79
C ALA A 16 -11.61 10.47 -4.52
N GLN A 17 -11.26 11.19 -5.59
CA GLN A 17 -10.02 10.94 -6.34
C GLN A 17 -8.74 11.12 -5.49
N ILE A 18 -8.76 12.05 -4.54
CA ILE A 18 -7.62 12.35 -3.66
C ILE A 18 -7.78 11.77 -2.24
N THR A 19 -8.74 10.84 -2.07
CA THR A 19 -8.89 10.09 -0.81
C THR A 19 -7.87 8.96 -0.79
N ILE A 20 -6.80 9.17 -0.03
CA ILE A 20 -5.72 8.20 0.21
C ILE A 20 -5.50 8.07 1.72
N ASP A 21 -4.71 7.08 2.16
CA ASP A 21 -4.48 6.83 3.58
C ASP A 21 -3.82 8.04 4.26
N GLU A 22 -2.92 8.74 3.57
CA GLU A 22 -2.22 9.93 4.06
C GLU A 22 -3.18 11.12 4.25
N SER A 23 -4.00 11.43 3.23
CA SER A 23 -4.96 12.54 3.30
C SER A 23 -6.06 12.26 4.32
N THR A 24 -6.44 10.99 4.49
CA THR A 24 -7.38 10.53 5.50
C THR A 24 -6.78 10.61 6.90
N ALA A 25 -5.54 10.16 7.11
CA ALA A 25 -4.85 10.23 8.39
C ALA A 25 -4.65 11.68 8.84
N VAL A 26 -4.11 12.54 7.98
CA VAL A 26 -3.88 13.96 8.32
C VAL A 26 -5.20 14.68 8.62
N SER A 27 -6.27 14.38 7.85
CA SER A 27 -7.59 14.96 8.08
C SER A 27 -8.20 14.50 9.39
N THR A 28 -8.18 13.21 9.70
CA THR A 28 -8.82 12.63 10.89
C THR A 28 -8.12 13.02 12.20
N LEU A 29 -6.83 13.39 12.15
CA LEU A 29 -6.08 13.89 13.30
C LEU A 29 -6.42 15.35 13.68
N GLN A 30 -7.16 16.11 12.85
CA GLN A 30 -7.50 17.49 13.15
C GLN A 30 -8.77 17.60 14.01
N GLU A 31 -8.75 18.52 14.97
CA GLU A 31 -9.87 18.78 15.89
C GLU A 31 -10.98 19.62 15.24
N ASN A 32 -10.61 20.64 14.46
CA ASN A 32 -11.54 21.58 13.85
C ASN A 32 -11.93 21.20 12.41
N ASP A 33 -13.18 21.44 12.03
CA ASP A 33 -13.68 21.12 10.67
C ASP A 33 -12.94 21.84 9.53
N VAL A 34 -12.45 23.07 9.77
CA VAL A 34 -11.69 23.83 8.77
C VAL A 34 -10.34 23.16 8.53
N ASP A 35 -9.64 22.82 9.62
CA ASP A 35 -8.33 22.18 9.56
C ASP A 35 -8.43 20.76 9.00
N ARG A 36 -9.51 20.01 9.29
CA ARG A 36 -9.79 18.71 8.67
C ARG A 36 -9.81 18.77 7.16
N LYS A 37 -10.51 19.76 6.59
CA LYS A 37 -10.58 19.96 5.13
C LYS A 37 -9.23 20.40 4.59
N ARG A 38 -8.56 21.35 5.28
CA ARG A 38 -7.26 21.86 4.87
C ARG A 38 -6.21 20.74 4.83
N GLY A 39 -6.12 19.94 5.88
CA GLY A 39 -5.24 18.78 5.96
C GLY A 39 -5.52 17.76 4.85
N PHE A 40 -6.80 17.44 4.62
CA PHE A 40 -7.19 16.54 3.54
C PHE A 40 -6.71 17.01 2.16
N TYR A 41 -7.04 18.26 1.79
CA TYR A 41 -6.71 18.78 0.46
C TYR A 41 -5.21 19.05 0.29
N LEU A 42 -4.53 19.59 1.30
CA LEU A 42 -3.09 19.85 1.23
C LEU A 42 -2.30 18.55 1.06
N THR A 43 -2.59 17.54 1.89
CA THR A 43 -1.91 16.24 1.80
C THR A 43 -2.27 15.52 0.51
N GLY A 44 -3.56 15.44 0.16
CA GLY A 44 -4.00 14.74 -1.05
C GLY A 44 -3.46 15.36 -2.34
N ILE A 45 -3.53 16.69 -2.48
CA ILE A 45 -3.01 17.39 -3.66
C ILE A 45 -1.47 17.35 -3.69
N GLY A 46 -0.82 17.53 -2.54
CA GLY A 46 0.64 17.45 -2.44
C GLY A 46 1.15 16.08 -2.90
N VAL A 47 0.60 14.99 -2.35
CA VAL A 47 0.94 13.64 -2.78
C VAL A 47 0.63 13.44 -4.26
N TYR A 48 -0.53 13.89 -4.75
CA TYR A 48 -0.88 13.76 -6.16
C TYR A 48 0.14 14.43 -7.10
N ILE A 49 0.56 15.66 -6.77
CA ILE A 49 1.54 16.40 -7.58
C ILE A 49 2.90 15.68 -7.55
N PHE A 50 3.42 15.39 -6.36
CA PHE A 50 4.74 14.74 -6.24
C PHE A 50 4.73 13.34 -6.84
N TRP A 51 3.64 12.59 -6.69
CA TRP A 51 3.48 11.28 -7.31
C TRP A 51 3.61 11.35 -8.83
N ASN A 52 2.84 12.22 -9.48
CA ASN A 52 2.89 12.38 -10.93
C ASN A 52 4.25 12.92 -11.39
N LEU A 53 4.82 13.89 -10.65
CA LEU A 53 6.11 14.48 -10.97
C LEU A 53 7.23 13.43 -10.90
N PHE A 54 7.36 12.68 -9.80
CA PHE A 54 8.40 11.66 -9.65
C PHE A 54 8.16 10.45 -10.55
N THR A 55 6.91 10.13 -10.89
CA THR A 55 6.60 9.11 -11.90
C THR A 55 7.09 9.55 -13.28
N TYR A 56 6.82 10.80 -13.66
CA TYR A 56 7.27 11.37 -14.93
C TYR A 56 8.80 11.46 -14.99
N LEU A 57 9.43 11.98 -13.95
CA LEU A 57 10.89 12.03 -13.83
C LEU A 57 11.50 10.63 -13.85
N GLY A 58 10.88 9.66 -13.18
CA GLY A 58 11.27 8.26 -13.21
C GLY A 58 11.15 7.65 -14.60
N ALA A 59 10.07 7.94 -15.34
CA ALA A 59 9.90 7.47 -16.71
C ALA A 59 10.94 8.03 -17.68
N LEU A 60 11.31 9.32 -17.52
CA LEU A 60 12.39 9.94 -18.31
C LEU A 60 13.78 9.43 -17.91
N GLY A 61 14.00 9.24 -16.60
CA GLY A 61 15.29 8.83 -16.03
C GLY A 61 15.54 7.33 -16.03
N ALA A 62 14.52 6.49 -16.28
CA ALA A 62 14.63 5.03 -16.26
C ALA A 62 15.70 4.54 -17.24
N SER A 63 15.75 5.11 -18.45
CA SER A 63 16.75 4.76 -19.47
C SER A 63 18.18 5.19 -19.11
N ALA A 64 18.34 6.14 -18.17
CA ALA A 64 19.64 6.67 -17.76
C ALA A 64 20.24 5.94 -16.55
N ILE A 65 19.42 5.24 -15.75
CA ILE A 65 19.83 4.60 -14.49
C ILE A 65 20.51 3.23 -14.70
N GLY A 66 20.46 2.66 -15.90
CA GLY A 66 21.04 1.34 -16.19
C GLY A 66 20.23 0.22 -15.51
N ASP A 67 20.88 -0.86 -15.09
CA ASP A 67 20.21 -1.97 -14.40
C ASP A 67 19.81 -1.56 -12.96
N PRO A 68 18.50 -1.46 -12.64
CA PRO A 68 18.04 -1.10 -11.30
C PRO A 68 18.46 -2.09 -10.20
N ALA A 69 18.75 -3.34 -10.56
CA ALA A 69 19.20 -4.37 -9.62
C ALA A 69 20.56 -4.03 -8.99
N VAL A 70 21.42 -3.29 -9.70
CA VAL A 70 22.72 -2.84 -9.17
C VAL A 70 22.54 -1.91 -7.97
N TRP A 71 21.44 -1.16 -7.96
CA TRP A 71 21.09 -0.22 -6.89
C TRP A 71 20.23 -0.86 -5.79
N GLY A 72 19.90 -2.15 -5.90
CA GLY A 72 19.01 -2.85 -4.97
C GLY A 72 17.56 -2.31 -4.96
N LEU A 73 17.18 -1.58 -6.01
CA LEU A 73 15.85 -0.97 -6.13
C LEU A 73 14.76 -2.03 -6.30
N ASP A 74 15.11 -3.19 -6.84
CA ASP A 74 14.26 -4.38 -6.98
C ASP A 74 13.91 -5.02 -5.61
N ALA A 75 14.82 -4.92 -4.64
CA ALA A 75 14.64 -5.45 -3.29
C ALA A 75 14.04 -4.44 -2.30
N ALA A 76 14.10 -3.14 -2.59
CA ALA A 76 13.69 -2.08 -1.67
C ALA A 76 12.21 -2.17 -1.25
N VAL A 77 11.31 -2.37 -2.21
CA VAL A 77 9.86 -2.47 -1.95
C VAL A 77 9.52 -3.74 -1.14
N PRO A 78 9.97 -4.95 -1.54
CA PRO A 78 9.78 -6.15 -0.71
C PRO A 78 10.33 -6.01 0.72
N ALA A 79 11.52 -5.41 0.88
CA ALA A 79 12.12 -5.21 2.20
C ALA A 79 11.26 -4.30 3.09
N ALA A 80 10.70 -3.22 2.55
CA ALA A 80 9.79 -2.35 3.28
C ALA A 80 8.53 -3.11 3.74
N PHE A 81 7.94 -3.96 2.88
CA PHE A 81 6.80 -4.80 3.27
C PHE A 81 7.16 -5.79 4.38
N CYS A 82 8.32 -6.44 4.31
CA CYS A 82 8.82 -7.30 5.38
C CYS A 82 8.94 -6.52 6.69
N GLY A 83 9.46 -5.30 6.65
CA GLY A 83 9.54 -4.39 7.79
C GLY A 83 8.16 -4.06 8.40
N LEU A 84 7.13 -3.87 7.57
CA LEU A 84 5.75 -3.62 8.02
C LEU A 84 5.05 -4.87 8.59
N VAL A 85 5.42 -6.06 8.12
CA VAL A 85 4.84 -7.33 8.57
C VAL A 85 5.50 -7.81 9.87
N TRP A 86 6.80 -7.60 10.03
CA TRP A 86 7.57 -8.05 11.18
C TRP A 86 6.94 -7.73 12.55
N PRO A 87 6.58 -6.48 12.89
CA PRO A 87 5.97 -6.15 14.19
C PRO A 87 4.56 -6.73 14.37
N ARG A 88 3.94 -7.26 13.31
CA ARG A 88 2.62 -7.91 13.37
C ARG A 88 2.71 -9.40 13.73
N LEU A 89 3.88 -10.03 13.61
CA LEU A 89 4.09 -11.44 13.94
C LEU A 89 4.43 -11.61 15.44
N LYS A 90 3.41 -11.70 16.28
CA LYS A 90 3.56 -11.79 17.75
C LYS A 90 3.50 -13.22 18.26
N ASP A 91 2.67 -14.07 17.65
CA ASP A 91 2.40 -15.42 18.15
C ASP A 91 3.06 -16.50 17.29
N LYS A 92 3.41 -17.63 17.93
CA LYS A 92 3.96 -18.82 17.23
C LYS A 92 3.05 -19.31 16.09
N LYS A 93 1.73 -19.19 16.26
CA LYS A 93 0.74 -19.55 15.22
C LYS A 93 0.89 -18.65 13.98
N GLN A 94 1.06 -17.34 14.18
CA GLN A 94 1.23 -16.38 13.08
C GLN A 94 2.54 -16.66 12.33
N PHE A 95 3.62 -16.92 13.06
CA PHE A 95 4.90 -17.27 12.45
C PHE A 95 4.81 -18.56 11.61
N LEU A 96 4.13 -19.59 12.11
CA LEU A 96 3.93 -20.84 11.38
C LEU A 96 3.10 -20.63 10.10
N ILE A 97 2.01 -19.86 10.17
CA ILE A 97 1.19 -19.54 8.98
C ILE A 97 2.00 -18.75 7.96
N SER A 98 2.81 -17.78 8.40
CA SER A 98 3.70 -17.03 7.51
C SER A 98 4.75 -17.93 6.85
N ALA A 99 5.36 -18.86 7.59
CA ALA A 99 6.31 -19.82 7.02
C ALA A 99 5.63 -20.71 5.97
N LEU A 100 4.43 -21.23 6.25
CA LEU A 100 3.65 -22.01 5.28
C LEU A 100 3.29 -21.20 4.03
N ALA A 101 2.92 -19.92 4.21
CA ALA A 101 2.62 -19.03 3.08
C ALA A 101 3.85 -18.77 2.21
N ILE A 102 5.03 -18.57 2.81
CA ILE A 102 6.30 -18.41 2.09
C ILE A 102 6.60 -19.68 1.28
N VAL A 103 6.54 -20.86 1.90
CA VAL A 103 6.81 -22.14 1.23
C VAL A 103 5.84 -22.36 0.07
N LEU A 104 4.54 -22.15 0.31
CA LEU A 104 3.52 -22.29 -0.72
C LEU A 104 3.75 -21.34 -1.90
N ALA A 105 3.96 -20.05 -1.62
CA ALA A 105 4.20 -19.06 -2.67
C ALA A 105 5.46 -19.41 -3.49
N LEU A 106 6.59 -19.69 -2.83
CA LEU A 106 7.84 -20.05 -3.52
C LEU A 106 7.72 -21.32 -4.36
N SER A 107 6.96 -22.32 -3.87
CA SER A 107 6.72 -23.57 -4.62
C SER A 107 5.91 -23.36 -5.90
N LEU A 108 5.01 -22.36 -5.91
CA LEU A 108 4.14 -22.04 -7.06
C LEU A 108 4.76 -21.02 -8.03
N THR A 109 5.75 -20.24 -7.59
CA THR A 109 6.45 -19.24 -8.43
C THR A 109 6.96 -19.78 -9.77
N PRO A 110 7.59 -20.97 -9.88
CA PRO A 110 8.09 -21.45 -11.18
C PRO A 110 6.99 -22.01 -12.09
N ILE A 111 5.79 -22.27 -11.58
CA ILE A 111 4.74 -23.03 -12.28
C ILE A 111 3.60 -22.10 -12.74
N THR A 112 3.40 -20.97 -12.06
CA THR A 112 2.21 -20.11 -12.25
C THR A 112 2.58 -18.70 -12.65
N ALA A 113 1.63 -17.99 -13.27
CA ALA A 113 1.83 -16.59 -13.66
C ALA A 113 2.01 -15.68 -12.44
N ALA A 114 2.68 -14.54 -12.65
CA ALA A 114 2.90 -13.54 -11.61
C ALA A 114 1.59 -13.16 -10.90
N GLY A 115 1.63 -13.12 -9.56
CA GLY A 115 0.48 -12.83 -8.71
C GLY A 115 -0.32 -14.06 -8.24
N ILE A 116 -0.39 -15.14 -9.02
CA ILE A 116 -1.10 -16.37 -8.63
C ILE A 116 -0.50 -17.02 -7.36
N PRO A 117 0.84 -17.14 -7.21
CA PRO A 117 1.42 -17.73 -5.99
C PRO A 117 0.97 -17.00 -4.72
N ILE A 118 0.91 -15.67 -4.78
CA ILE A 118 0.59 -14.81 -3.64
C ILE A 118 -0.89 -14.93 -3.28
N ILE A 119 -1.79 -14.84 -4.27
CA ILE A 119 -3.25 -14.97 -4.05
C ILE A 119 -3.59 -16.34 -3.46
N THR A 120 -2.90 -17.40 -3.89
CA THR A 120 -3.15 -18.77 -3.40
C THR A 120 -2.91 -18.90 -1.88
N THR A 121 -2.03 -18.09 -1.31
CA THR A 121 -1.78 -18.09 0.16
C THR A 121 -3.01 -17.70 0.99
N VAL A 122 -4.02 -17.04 0.39
CA VAL A 122 -5.30 -16.75 1.05
C VAL A 122 -5.98 -18.03 1.54
N LEU A 123 -5.80 -19.17 0.85
CA LEU A 123 -6.34 -20.45 1.30
C LEU A 123 -5.84 -20.83 2.70
N LEU A 124 -4.58 -20.53 3.02
CA LEU A 124 -4.03 -20.75 4.35
C LEU A 124 -4.68 -19.84 5.39
N ALA A 125 -4.91 -18.57 5.03
CA ALA A 125 -5.61 -17.63 5.91
C ALA A 125 -7.05 -18.11 6.20
N ILE A 126 -7.75 -18.65 5.19
CA ILE A 126 -9.08 -19.24 5.34
C ILE A 126 -9.01 -20.47 6.24
N ILE A 127 -8.18 -21.47 5.92
CA ILE A 127 -8.10 -22.73 6.67
C ILE A 127 -7.75 -22.51 8.15
N PHE A 128 -6.77 -21.65 8.43
CA PHE A 128 -6.28 -21.43 9.80
C PHE A 128 -7.00 -20.29 10.55
N GLY A 129 -7.69 -19.42 9.83
CA GLY A 129 -8.43 -18.27 10.34
C GLY A 129 -9.94 -18.51 10.51
N TRP A 130 -10.53 -19.49 9.81
CA TRP A 130 -11.95 -19.82 9.90
C TRP A 130 -12.37 -20.26 11.31
N LYS A 131 -11.48 -20.92 12.06
CA LYS A 131 -11.78 -21.26 13.46
C LYS A 131 -11.61 -20.06 14.39
N LYS A 132 -12.65 -19.24 14.43
CA LYS A 132 -13.12 -18.48 15.60
C LYS A 132 -14.65 -18.41 15.56
#